data_AF-A0A8H7BG21-F1
#
_entry.id   AF-A0A8H7BG21-F1
#
_cell.length_a   1.000
_cell.length_b   1.000
_cell.length_c   1.000
_cell.angle_alpha   90.00
_cell.angle_beta   90.00
_cell.angle_gamma   90.00
#
_symmetry.space_group_name_H-M   'P 1'
#
loop_
_entity.id
_entity.type
_entity.pdbx_description
1 polymer ?
#
loop_
_entity_poly.entity_id
_entity_poly.type
_entity_poly.pdbx_seq_one_letter_code
_entity_poly.pdbx_strand_id
1 'polypeptide(L)'
;MRDVPLDKLGATFPLHLKSSSTKATTMTPPSRSLRRYRHMNRLVFCFLMLIAGICVFFGCTTSNLISPNVLKVTKSPGLDSNSIFWMPTRKQEDWKIVKATVYYESGDKTQNARILALHDFHNECFKYETHTLRMPIVRGAVNKFLHLQSLIIKELQKPIEQRMEWIL
;
A
#
# COMPACT_ATOMS: atom_id res chain seq x y z
N MET A 1 -26.89 82.23 -53.06
CA MET A 1 -27.00 82.23 -54.54
C MET A 1 -25.60 82.08 -55.09
N ARG A 2 -25.40 81.06 -55.94
CA ARG A 2 -24.18 80.68 -56.69
C ARG A 2 -23.19 79.77 -55.96
N ASP A 3 -23.39 78.48 -56.22
CA ASP A 3 -22.34 77.53 -56.56
C ASP A 3 -21.40 78.11 -57.62
N VAL A 4 -20.13 77.71 -57.59
CA VAL A 4 -19.39 77.09 -58.71
C VAL A 4 -17.97 76.75 -58.24
N PRO A 5 -17.39 75.63 -58.72
CA PRO A 5 -16.31 74.90 -58.07
C PRO A 5 -14.95 75.21 -58.67
N LEU A 6 -13.88 74.80 -57.98
CA LEU A 6 -12.58 74.65 -58.62
C LEU A 6 -11.81 73.47 -58.01
N ASP A 7 -11.89 72.37 -58.74
CA ASP A 7 -10.90 71.32 -58.73
C ASP A 7 -9.56 71.91 -59.21
N LYS A 8 -8.48 71.65 -58.46
CA LYS A 8 -7.24 71.02 -58.95
C LYS A 8 -6.02 71.38 -58.10
N LEU A 9 -5.15 70.36 -58.05
CA LEU A 9 -3.69 70.39 -57.84
C LEU A 9 -3.20 70.51 -56.40
N GLY A 10 -2.66 69.40 -55.87
CA GLY A 10 -1.82 69.49 -54.68
C GLY A 10 -1.34 68.18 -54.08
N ALA A 11 -0.66 67.34 -54.88
CA ALA A 11 0.39 66.41 -54.46
C ALA A 11 0.18 65.55 -53.18
N THR A 12 -0.03 64.24 -53.38
CA THR A 12 0.26 63.26 -52.33
C THR A 12 1.10 62.12 -52.90
N PHE A 13 2.31 62.01 -52.36
CA PHE A 13 3.36 61.04 -52.64
C PHE A 13 2.88 59.58 -52.51
N PRO A 14 3.31 58.65 -53.37
CA PRO A 14 3.14 57.23 -53.11
C PRO A 14 4.28 56.75 -52.20
N LEU A 15 4.10 56.85 -50.88
CA LEU A 15 4.94 56.08 -49.95
C LEU A 15 4.46 54.63 -49.97
N HIS A 16 5.10 53.86 -50.83
CA HIS A 16 5.01 52.40 -50.88
C HIS A 16 5.71 51.79 -49.65
N LEU A 17 5.13 51.96 -48.46
CA LEU A 17 5.51 51.18 -47.29
C LEU A 17 4.95 49.76 -47.46
N LYS A 18 5.80 48.85 -47.91
CA LYS A 18 5.65 47.41 -47.73
C LYS A 18 5.38 47.16 -46.24
N SER A 19 4.12 46.91 -45.87
CA SER A 19 3.82 46.36 -44.56
C SER A 19 4.33 44.92 -44.57
N SER A 20 5.47 44.70 -43.93
CA SER A 20 5.90 43.37 -43.54
C SER A 20 4.85 42.83 -42.58
N SER A 21 3.94 42.02 -43.12
CA SER A 21 3.03 41.19 -42.34
C SER A 21 3.87 40.26 -41.47
N THR A 22 4.17 40.70 -40.24
CA THR A 22 4.53 39.79 -39.16
C THR A 22 3.29 38.95 -38.90
N LYS A 23 3.25 37.77 -39.52
CA LYS A 23 2.38 36.68 -39.07
C LYS A 23 2.70 36.46 -37.60
N ALA A 24 1.85 36.98 -36.73
CA ALA A 24 1.80 36.54 -35.35
C ALA A 24 1.46 35.06 -35.39
N THR A 25 2.46 34.21 -35.25
CA THR A 25 2.27 32.79 -34.99
C THR A 25 1.53 32.71 -33.67
N THR A 26 0.22 32.55 -33.75
CA THR A 26 -0.65 32.20 -32.63
C THR A 26 -0.15 30.85 -32.10
N MET A 27 0.71 30.90 -31.08
CA MET A 27 1.05 29.72 -30.29
C MET A 27 -0.25 29.19 -29.69
N THR A 28 -0.75 28.11 -30.27
CA THR A 28 -1.87 27.36 -29.72
C THR A 28 -1.48 26.91 -28.30
N PRO A 29 -2.30 27.20 -27.28
CA PRO A 29 -1.99 26.78 -25.92
C PRO A 29 -1.90 25.24 -25.90
N PRO A 30 -0.86 24.67 -25.27
CA PRO A 30 -0.67 23.23 -25.23
C PRO A 30 -1.92 22.56 -24.63
N SER A 31 -2.41 21.54 -25.33
CA SER A 31 -3.63 20.81 -24.99
C SER A 31 -3.60 20.36 -23.52
N ARG A 32 -4.72 20.56 -22.82
CA ARG A 32 -4.87 20.25 -21.38
C ARG A 32 -4.46 18.81 -21.00
N SER A 33 -4.43 17.89 -21.96
CA SER A 33 -3.98 16.51 -21.79
C SER A 33 -2.48 16.37 -21.51
N LEU A 34 -1.62 17.15 -22.18
CA LEU A 34 -0.17 17.11 -21.97
C LEU A 34 0.23 17.60 -20.58
N ARG A 35 -0.51 18.57 -20.02
CA ARG A 35 -0.27 19.08 -18.66
C ARG A 35 -0.64 18.04 -17.59
N ARG A 36 -1.72 17.28 -17.79
CA ARG A 36 -2.11 16.18 -16.87
C ARG A 36 -1.12 15.02 -16.92
N TYR A 37 -0.66 14.64 -18.11
CA TYR A 37 0.31 13.55 -18.26
C TYR A 37 1.64 13.86 -17.56
N ARG A 38 2.14 15.10 -17.70
CA ARG A 38 3.33 15.56 -16.98
C ARG A 38 3.15 15.54 -15.45
N HIS A 39 1.96 15.88 -14.96
CA HIS A 39 1.65 15.79 -13.53
C HIS A 39 1.59 14.35 -13.02
N MET A 40 0.99 13.44 -13.79
CA MET A 40 0.93 12.02 -13.42
C MET A 40 2.32 11.38 -13.41
N ASN A 41 3.15 11.64 -14.41
CA ASN A 41 4.52 11.11 -14.43
C ASN A 41 5.34 11.64 -13.24
N ARG A 42 5.14 12.91 -12.84
CA ARG A 42 5.81 13.48 -11.68
C ARG A 42 5.35 12.82 -10.36
N LEU A 43 4.06 12.53 -10.23
CA LEU A 43 3.52 11.83 -9.05
C LEU A 43 4.01 10.38 -8.96
N VAL A 44 4.02 9.66 -10.10
CA VAL A 44 4.54 8.29 -10.16
C VAL A 44 6.03 8.26 -9.81
N PHE A 45 6.82 9.19 -10.36
CA PHE A 45 8.24 9.29 -10.03
C PHE A 45 8.47 9.59 -8.55
N CYS A 46 7.71 10.52 -7.94
CA CYS A 46 7.80 10.78 -6.51
C CYS A 46 7.46 9.55 -5.65
N PHE A 47 6.44 8.78 -6.04
CA PHE A 47 6.07 7.55 -5.35
C PHE A 47 7.17 6.49 -5.43
N LEU A 48 7.76 6.28 -6.61
CA LEU A 48 8.86 5.34 -6.79
C LEU A 48 10.09 5.71 -5.96
N MET A 49 10.45 7.01 -5.91
CA MET A 49 11.56 7.49 -5.10
C MET A 49 11.30 7.33 -3.60
N LEU A 50 10.05 7.53 -3.15
CA LEU A 50 9.67 7.32 -1.75
C LEU A 50 9.75 5.85 -1.36
N ILE A 51 9.27 4.94 -2.23
CA ILE A 51 9.40 3.49 -2.02
C ILE A 51 10.88 3.09 -1.97
N ALA A 52 11.69 3.55 -2.91
CA ALA A 52 13.13 3.28 -2.92
C ALA A 52 13.85 3.79 -1.66
N GLY A 53 13.52 5.00 -1.20
CA GLY A 53 14.05 5.58 0.03
C GLY A 53 13.67 4.76 1.28
N ILE A 54 12.42 4.30 1.37
CA ILE A 54 11.96 3.41 2.44
C ILE A 54 12.74 2.10 2.40
N CYS A 55 12.91 1.47 1.23
CA CYS A 55 13.68 0.22 1.09
C CYS A 55 15.13 0.36 1.55
N VAL A 56 15.82 1.46 1.19
CA VAL A 56 17.20 1.71 1.64
C VAL A 56 17.26 1.96 3.15
N PHE A 57 16.31 2.71 3.71
CA PHE A 57 16.25 2.96 5.15
C PHE A 57 16.07 1.67 5.97
N PHE A 58 15.22 0.76 5.52
CA PHE A 58 15.05 -0.56 6.17
C PHE A 58 16.25 -1.52 5.92
N GLY A 59 16.93 -1.42 4.77
CA GLY A 59 18.16 -2.18 4.51
C GLY A 59 19.35 -1.73 5.37
N CYS A 60 19.53 -0.43 5.59
CA CYS A 60 20.62 0.11 6.40
C CYS A 60 20.40 -0.06 7.91
N THR A 61 19.15 -0.10 8.38
CA THR A 61 18.86 -0.32 9.81
C THR A 61 19.04 -1.78 10.23
N THR A 62 18.86 -2.75 9.34
CA THR A 62 19.19 -4.16 9.61
C THR A 62 20.69 -4.44 9.59
N SER A 63 21.47 -3.65 8.84
CA SER A 63 22.92 -3.79 8.71
C SER A 63 23.71 -3.28 9.93
N ASN A 64 23.17 -2.32 10.70
CA ASN A 64 23.86 -1.71 11.85
C ASN A 64 23.54 -2.37 13.21
N LEU A 65 22.62 -3.34 13.26
CA LEU A 65 22.33 -4.12 14.47
C LEU A 65 23.11 -5.44 14.54
N ILE A 66 23.86 -5.80 13.50
CA ILE A 66 24.77 -6.95 13.51
C ILE A 66 26.15 -6.44 13.92
N SER A 67 26.28 -6.05 15.19
CA SER A 67 27.59 -5.94 15.82
C SER A 67 28.17 -7.36 15.96
N PRO A 68 29.39 -7.67 15.47
CA PRO A 68 30.01 -8.96 15.68
C PRO A 68 30.62 -8.99 17.08
N ASN A 69 29.78 -8.92 18.12
CA ASN A 69 30.16 -9.45 19.42
C ASN A 69 30.09 -10.98 19.30
N VAL A 70 31.13 -11.54 18.68
CA VAL A 70 31.47 -12.95 18.73
C VAL A 70 31.74 -13.28 20.19
N LEU A 71 30.68 -13.60 20.92
CA LEU A 71 30.79 -14.34 22.16
C LEU A 71 31.47 -15.65 21.77
N LYS A 72 32.74 -15.83 22.13
CA LYS A 72 33.39 -17.13 22.12
C LYS A 72 32.54 -18.04 23.00
N VAL A 73 31.66 -18.82 22.36
CA VAL A 73 30.97 -19.93 22.99
C VAL A 73 32.04 -20.95 23.34
N THR A 74 32.57 -20.84 24.57
CA THR A 74 33.24 -21.93 25.25
C THR A 74 32.32 -23.15 25.16
N LYS A 75 32.85 -24.21 24.54
CA LYS A 75 32.21 -25.51 24.39
C LYS A 75 31.52 -25.92 25.70
N SER A 76 30.18 -25.82 25.71
CA SER A 76 29.37 -26.47 26.74
C SER A 76 29.30 -27.95 26.38
N PRO A 77 29.74 -28.88 27.25
CA PRO A 77 29.53 -30.29 27.05
C PRO A 77 28.09 -30.64 27.44
N GLY A 78 27.34 -31.24 26.52
CA GLY A 78 26.00 -31.78 26.77
C GLY A 78 24.86 -30.86 26.36
N LEU A 79 24.72 -30.59 25.06
CA LEU A 79 23.39 -30.28 24.51
C LEU A 79 22.73 -31.61 24.19
N ASP A 80 21.80 -32.03 25.04
CA ASP A 80 20.73 -32.94 24.64
C ASP A 80 20.06 -32.34 23.40
N SER A 81 20.29 -33.02 22.29
CA SER A 81 19.81 -32.70 20.95
C SER A 81 18.29 -32.92 20.88
N ASN A 82 17.52 -32.09 21.57
CA ASN A 82 16.14 -31.80 21.20
C ASN A 82 16.14 -30.81 20.03
N SER A 83 16.91 -31.12 18.98
CA SER A 83 16.71 -30.51 17.67
C SER A 83 15.24 -30.70 17.34
N ILE A 84 14.51 -29.60 17.11
CA ILE A 84 13.13 -29.62 16.64
C ILE A 84 13.13 -30.44 15.35
N PHE A 85 12.84 -31.73 15.49
CA PHE A 85 12.80 -32.68 14.41
C PHE A 85 11.53 -32.36 13.64
N TRP A 86 11.67 -31.61 12.56
CA TRP A 86 10.60 -31.37 11.60
C TRP A 86 10.17 -32.72 11.01
N MET A 87 9.22 -33.38 11.66
CA MET A 87 8.61 -34.60 11.15
C MET A 87 7.74 -34.25 9.93
N PRO A 88 8.00 -34.79 8.73
CA PRO A 88 7.26 -34.41 7.53
C PRO A 88 5.84 -35.00 7.43
N THR A 89 5.32 -35.63 8.49
CA THR A 89 4.12 -36.48 8.40
C THR A 89 3.23 -36.41 9.65
N ARG A 90 3.06 -35.23 10.25
CA ARG A 90 1.98 -35.05 11.23
C ARG A 90 0.63 -35.05 10.53
N LYS A 91 -0.37 -35.75 11.08
CA LYS A 91 -1.75 -35.64 10.59
C LYS A 91 -2.27 -34.26 10.98
N GLN A 92 -3.22 -33.74 10.20
CA GLN A 92 -3.84 -32.44 10.46
C GLN A 92 -4.44 -32.35 11.86
N GLU A 93 -4.95 -33.47 12.38
CA GLU A 93 -5.51 -33.61 13.73
C GLU A 93 -4.49 -33.35 14.85
N ASP A 94 -3.20 -33.53 14.57
CA ASP A 94 -2.12 -33.33 15.54
C ASP A 94 -1.69 -31.85 15.62
N TRP A 95 -2.14 -31.01 14.68
CA TRP A 95 -1.74 -29.62 14.60
C TRP A 95 -2.60 -28.76 15.51
N LYS A 96 -1.94 -27.96 16.36
CA LYS A 96 -2.63 -26.97 17.20
C LYS A 96 -2.88 -25.71 16.37
N ILE A 97 -4.02 -25.68 15.68
CA ILE A 97 -4.43 -24.57 14.82
C ILE A 97 -5.53 -23.77 15.51
N VAL A 98 -5.36 -22.46 15.56
CA VAL A 98 -6.41 -21.52 15.95
C VAL A 98 -6.77 -20.65 14.75
N LYS A 99 -8.05 -20.32 14.62
CA LYS A 99 -8.56 -19.49 13.52
C LYS A 99 -8.82 -18.07 14.00
N ALA A 100 -8.28 -17.08 13.30
CA ALA A 100 -8.50 -15.67 13.56
C ALA A 100 -9.53 -15.13 12.56
N THR A 101 -10.70 -14.76 13.05
CA THR A 101 -11.76 -14.17 12.22
C THR A 101 -12.05 -12.74 12.62
N VAL A 102 -12.52 -11.95 11.66
CA VAL A 102 -12.95 -10.58 11.91
C VAL A 102 -14.38 -10.46 11.44
N TYR A 103 -15.25 -10.01 12.33
CA TYR A 103 -16.67 -9.88 12.07
C TYR A 103 -17.19 -8.61 12.73
N TYR A 104 -17.81 -7.71 11.98
CA TYR A 104 -18.42 -6.52 12.55
C TYR A 104 -19.94 -6.61 12.41
N GLU A 105 -20.67 -6.21 13.44
CA GLU A 105 -22.15 -6.27 13.45
C GLU A 105 -22.81 -5.28 12.46
N SER A 106 -22.05 -4.35 11.87
CA SER A 106 -22.57 -3.39 10.90
C SER A 106 -22.72 -4.02 9.50
N GLY A 107 -23.96 -4.19 9.01
CA GLY A 107 -24.23 -4.64 7.65
C GLY A 107 -25.54 -5.42 7.48
N ASP A 108 -25.71 -6.08 6.34
CA ASP A 108 -26.81 -7.02 6.09
C ASP A 108 -26.67 -8.23 7.02
N LYS A 109 -27.53 -8.26 8.04
CA LYS A 109 -27.56 -9.31 9.07
C LYS A 109 -27.68 -10.72 8.47
N THR A 110 -28.36 -10.86 7.32
CA THR A 110 -28.63 -12.15 6.69
C THR A 110 -27.38 -12.75 6.06
N GLN A 111 -26.65 -11.95 5.26
CA GLN A 111 -25.41 -12.40 4.64
C GLN A 111 -24.35 -12.71 5.69
N ASN A 112 -24.25 -11.84 6.70
CA ASN A 112 -23.35 -11.97 7.82
C ASN A 112 -23.61 -13.26 8.63
N ALA A 113 -24.88 -13.58 8.92
CA ALA A 113 -25.25 -14.81 9.60
C ALA A 113 -24.86 -16.07 8.80
N ARG A 114 -25.00 -16.04 7.46
CA ARG A 114 -24.58 -17.16 6.61
C ARG A 114 -23.07 -17.39 6.64
N ILE A 115 -22.28 -16.31 6.61
CA ILE A 115 -20.82 -16.41 6.70
C ILE A 115 -20.41 -16.97 8.06
N LEU A 116 -21.02 -16.48 9.16
CA LEU A 116 -20.75 -17.03 10.49
C LEU A 116 -21.10 -18.52 10.57
N ALA A 117 -22.29 -18.91 10.10
CA ALA A 117 -22.70 -20.32 10.10
C ALA A 117 -21.74 -21.23 9.30
N LEU A 118 -21.21 -20.74 8.16
CA LEU A 118 -20.20 -21.47 7.40
C LEU A 118 -18.89 -21.62 8.16
N HIS A 119 -18.46 -20.55 8.83
CA HIS A 119 -17.26 -20.59 9.66
C HIS A 119 -17.42 -21.53 10.85
N ASP A 120 -18.58 -21.51 11.51
CA ASP A 120 -18.91 -22.38 12.65
C ASP A 120 -18.93 -23.85 12.23
N PHE A 121 -19.59 -24.17 11.11
CA PHE A 121 -19.58 -25.52 10.54
C PHE A 121 -18.14 -26.01 10.27
N HIS A 122 -17.33 -25.18 9.62
CA HIS A 122 -15.93 -25.53 9.36
C HIS A 122 -15.13 -25.72 10.65
N ASN A 123 -15.37 -24.89 11.67
CA ASN A 123 -14.70 -25.00 12.95
C ASN A 123 -15.11 -26.29 13.69
N GLU A 124 -16.37 -26.69 13.58
CA GLU A 124 -16.87 -27.95 14.15
C GLU A 124 -16.25 -29.18 13.45
N CYS A 125 -16.20 -29.18 12.12
CA CYS A 125 -15.60 -30.27 11.35
C CYS A 125 -14.12 -30.51 11.68
N PHE A 126 -13.35 -29.43 11.87
CA PHE A 126 -11.90 -29.49 12.09
C PHE A 126 -11.49 -29.23 13.53
N LYS A 127 -12.45 -29.03 14.45
CA LYS A 127 -12.24 -28.74 15.88
C LYS A 127 -11.30 -27.55 16.13
N TYR A 128 -11.38 -26.52 15.29
CA TYR A 128 -10.56 -25.33 15.46
C TYR A 128 -11.11 -24.41 16.55
N GLU A 129 -10.24 -24.02 17.48
CA GLU A 129 -10.53 -22.85 18.33
C GLU A 129 -10.59 -21.61 17.44
N THR A 130 -11.53 -20.70 17.71
CA THR A 130 -11.69 -19.47 16.91
C THR A 130 -11.72 -18.23 17.77
N HIS A 131 -10.89 -17.26 17.40
CA HIS A 131 -10.91 -15.92 17.96
C HIS A 131 -11.55 -14.96 16.96
N THR A 132 -12.66 -14.35 17.36
CA THR A 132 -13.38 -13.39 16.51
C THR A 132 -13.21 -11.98 17.04
N LEU A 133 -12.61 -11.10 16.23
CA LEU A 133 -12.64 -9.68 16.49
C LEU A 133 -14.00 -9.09 16.13
N ARG A 134 -14.74 -8.64 17.15
CA ARG A 134 -16.07 -8.02 16.98
C ARG A 134 -16.07 -6.51 16.85
N MET A 135 -15.02 -5.87 17.33
CA MET A 135 -14.89 -4.41 17.32
C MET A 135 -13.60 -4.00 16.59
N PRO A 136 -13.65 -2.98 15.71
CA PRO A 136 -12.45 -2.49 15.06
C PRO A 136 -11.51 -1.84 16.08
N ILE A 137 -10.23 -2.23 16.06
CA ILE A 137 -9.13 -1.57 16.78
C ILE A 137 -8.78 -0.27 16.06
N VAL A 138 -8.66 -0.36 14.73
CA VAL A 138 -8.44 0.77 13.82
C VAL A 138 -9.32 0.64 12.58
N ARG A 139 -9.45 1.72 11.82
CA ARG A 139 -10.18 1.70 10.55
C ARG A 139 -9.33 1.11 9.43
N GLY A 140 -9.97 0.36 8.53
CA GLY A 140 -9.36 -0.12 7.29
C GLY A 140 -8.56 -1.42 7.44
N ALA A 141 -7.71 -1.70 6.44
CA ALA A 141 -7.03 -2.98 6.27
C ALA A 141 -6.05 -3.34 7.41
N VAL A 142 -5.50 -2.33 8.09
CA VAL A 142 -4.53 -2.50 9.18
C VAL A 142 -5.13 -3.26 10.37
N ASN A 143 -6.46 -3.25 10.51
CA ASN A 143 -7.13 -3.85 11.64
C ASN A 143 -6.88 -5.37 11.78
N LYS A 144 -6.80 -6.09 10.66
CA LYS A 144 -6.52 -7.54 10.66
C LYS A 144 -5.11 -7.84 11.18
N PHE A 145 -4.12 -7.02 10.81
CA PHE A 145 -2.74 -7.19 11.27
C PHE A 145 -2.61 -6.92 12.77
N LEU A 146 -3.27 -5.88 13.29
CA LEU A 146 -3.28 -5.60 14.72
C LEU A 146 -3.99 -6.70 15.52
N HIS A 147 -5.08 -7.25 14.96
CA HIS A 147 -5.73 -8.40 15.56
C HIS A 147 -4.80 -9.60 15.63
N LEU A 148 -4.16 -9.96 14.52
CA LEU A 148 -3.21 -11.07 14.46
C LEU A 148 -2.05 -10.86 15.44
N GLN A 149 -1.48 -9.66 15.48
CA GLN A 149 -0.43 -9.30 16.44
C GLN A 149 -0.90 -9.50 17.89
N SER A 150 -2.13 -9.10 18.20
CA SER A 150 -2.70 -9.29 19.55
C SER A 150 -2.82 -10.78 19.93
N LEU A 151 -3.13 -11.65 18.97
CA LEU A 151 -3.20 -13.10 19.19
C LEU A 151 -1.81 -13.69 19.38
N ILE A 152 -0.84 -13.31 18.54
CA ILE A 152 0.55 -13.76 18.68
C ILE A 152 1.11 -13.41 20.06
N ILE A 153 0.87 -12.19 20.55
CA ILE A 153 1.31 -11.76 21.88
C ILE A 153 0.70 -12.64 22.97
N LYS A 154 -0.61 -12.95 22.87
CA LYS A 154 -1.28 -13.86 23.82
C LYS A 154 -0.70 -15.26 23.78
N GLU A 155 -0.41 -15.81 22.60
CA GLU A 155 0.24 -17.12 22.48
C GLU A 155 1.65 -17.11 23.08
N LEU A 156 2.42 -16.03 22.88
CA LEU A 156 3.77 -15.91 23.45
C LEU A 156 3.78 -15.84 24.98
N GLN A 157 2.67 -15.42 25.61
CA GLN A 157 2.52 -15.43 27.06
C GLN A 157 2.25 -16.83 27.64
N LYS A 158 1.85 -17.80 26.81
CA LYS A 158 1.62 -19.20 27.22
C LYS A 158 2.95 -19.98 27.28
N PRO A 159 3.04 -21.04 28.11
CA PRO A 159 4.14 -22.00 28.02
C PRO A 159 4.11 -22.74 26.66
N ILE A 160 5.26 -23.16 26.15
CA ILE A 160 5.42 -23.64 24.76
C ILE A 160 4.50 -24.81 24.42
N GLU A 161 4.22 -25.68 25.38
CA GLU A 161 3.36 -26.85 25.24
C GLU A 161 1.88 -26.49 25.06
N GLN A 162 1.47 -25.29 25.49
CA GLN A 162 0.10 -24.79 25.39
C GLN A 162 -0.10 -23.82 24.22
N ARG A 163 0.97 -23.47 23.50
CA ARG A 163 0.89 -22.55 22.36
C ARG A 163 0.22 -23.23 21.17
N MET A 164 -0.53 -22.42 20.44
CA MET A 164 -0.94 -22.78 19.09
C MET A 164 0.27 -22.73 18.16
N GLU A 165 0.38 -23.73 17.29
CA GLU A 165 1.46 -23.82 16.30
C GLU A 165 1.17 -22.95 15.08
N TRP A 166 -0.12 -22.83 14.71
CA TRP A 166 -0.57 -22.08 13.54
C TRP A 166 -1.76 -21.20 13.88
N ILE A 167 -1.76 -20.01 13.28
CA ILE A 167 -2.90 -19.11 13.28
C ILE A 167 -3.39 -19.00 11.82
N LEU A 168 -4.62 -19.44 11.58
CA LEU A 168 -5.30 -19.39 10.28
C LEU A 168 -6.11 -18.11 10.10
#